data_AF-A0A2E3VZ14-F1
#
_entry.id   AF-A0A2E3VZ14-F1
#
_cell.length_a   1.000
_cell.length_b   1.000
_cell.length_c   1.000
_cell.angle_alpha   90.00
_cell.angle_beta   90.00
_cell.angle_gamma   90.00
#
_symmetry.space_group_name_H-M   'P 1'
#
loop_
_entity.id
_entity.type
_entity.pdbx_description
1 polymer ?
#
loop_
_entity_poly.entity_id
_entity_poly.type
_entity_poly.pdbx_seq_one_letter_code
_entity_poly.pdbx_strand_id
1 'polypeptide(L)'
;MKIPFHRRKFLINTDFQFPFIARMVVVNLLTMAILFIGLYLIFYRFNFLGNELGFEADHRFYEFVREQFVIISALFLGAALSSSLVLAVYAVFLSHRIAGPLENLKIRFKQLKANAPKNCKTCFRKDDFFHDLASAYNDHLDNVQKLHDKARIDESSD
;
A
#
# COMPACT_ATOMS: atom_id res chain seq x y z
N MET A 1 36.33 2.92 -11.68
CA MET A 1 35.41 1.92 -11.10
C MET A 1 33.98 2.29 -11.50
N LYS A 2 33.40 1.63 -12.52
CA LYS A 2 32.01 1.91 -12.95
C LYS A 2 31.08 1.11 -12.05
N ILE A 3 30.38 1.76 -11.14
CA ILE A 3 29.34 1.13 -10.33
C ILE A 3 28.20 0.78 -11.31
N PRO A 4 27.87 -0.51 -11.54
CA PRO A 4 26.75 -0.84 -12.40
C PRO A 4 25.48 -0.42 -11.65
N PHE A 5 24.89 0.71 -12.07
CA PHE A 5 23.54 1.09 -11.69
C PHE A 5 22.59 0.01 -12.22
N HIS A 6 22.34 -1.02 -11.42
CA HIS A 6 21.23 -1.93 -11.64
C HIS A 6 19.96 -1.09 -11.53
N ARG A 7 19.33 -0.77 -12.66
CA ARG A 7 18.12 0.06 -12.70
C ARG A 7 17.01 -0.69 -11.94
N ARG A 8 16.79 -0.33 -10.68
CA ARG A 8 15.66 -0.85 -9.90
C ARG A 8 14.38 -0.22 -10.44
N LYS A 9 13.67 -0.93 -11.31
CA LYS A 9 12.30 -0.56 -11.68
C LYS A 9 11.39 -0.81 -10.48
N PHE A 10 11.02 0.26 -9.77
CA PHE A 10 10.08 0.18 -8.64
C PHE A 10 8.64 -0.08 -9.09
N LEU A 11 8.29 0.37 -10.28
CA LEU A 11 7.01 0.06 -10.92
C LEU A 11 7.19 -1.17 -11.80
N ILE A 12 6.81 -2.34 -11.28
CA ILE A 12 6.88 -3.62 -11.99
C ILE A 12 5.49 -3.99 -12.51
N ASN A 13 4.45 -3.75 -11.70
CA ASN A 13 3.08 -4.12 -12.01
C ASN A 13 2.17 -2.92 -11.69
N THR A 14 2.10 -1.99 -12.64
CA THR A 14 1.30 -0.76 -12.53
C THR A 14 -0.19 -1.05 -12.35
N ASP A 15 -0.67 -2.17 -12.89
CA ASP A 15 -2.07 -2.59 -12.81
C ASP A 15 -2.49 -2.88 -11.36
N PHE A 16 -1.57 -3.35 -10.52
CA PHE A 16 -1.79 -3.48 -9.08
C PHE A 16 -1.41 -2.22 -8.30
N GLN A 17 -0.26 -1.63 -8.61
CA GLN A 17 0.32 -0.56 -7.79
C GLN A 17 -0.51 0.73 -7.82
N PHE A 18 -1.00 1.17 -8.97
CA PHE A 18 -1.78 2.41 -9.06
C PHE A 18 -3.11 2.32 -8.29
N PRO A 19 -3.96 1.28 -8.48
CA PRO A 19 -5.18 1.14 -7.68
C PRO A 19 -4.89 1.01 -6.19
N PHE A 20 -3.81 0.34 -5.80
CA PHE A 20 -3.42 0.21 -4.40
C PHE A 20 -3.10 1.58 -3.78
N ILE A 21 -2.24 2.38 -4.43
CA ILE A 21 -1.86 3.71 -3.98
C ILE A 21 -3.09 4.64 -3.95
N ALA A 22 -3.90 4.63 -5.01
CA ALA A 22 -5.10 5.45 -5.10
C ALA A 22 -6.09 5.15 -3.98
N ARG A 23 -6.37 3.86 -3.69
CA ARG A 23 -7.25 3.47 -2.57
C ARG A 23 -6.71 3.94 -1.22
N MET A 24 -5.40 3.83 -0.98
CA MET A 24 -4.77 4.31 0.25
C MET A 24 -4.96 5.82 0.44
N VAL A 25 -4.70 6.61 -0.62
CA VAL A 25 -4.88 8.07 -0.59
C VAL A 25 -6.35 8.43 -0.40
N VAL A 26 -7.28 7.76 -1.10
CA VAL A 26 -8.73 8.01 -0.97
C VAL A 26 -9.19 7.74 0.47
N VAL A 27 -8.79 6.63 1.07
CA VAL A 27 -9.13 6.32 2.47
C VAL A 27 -8.60 7.39 3.43
N ASN A 28 -7.38 7.87 3.22
CA ASN A 28 -6.81 8.97 4.00
C ASN A 28 -7.62 10.27 3.84
N LEU A 29 -7.96 10.65 2.61
CA LEU A 29 -8.75 11.85 2.35
C LEU A 29 -10.16 11.75 2.95
N LEU A 30 -10.79 10.58 2.89
CA LEU A 30 -12.08 10.34 3.54
C LEU A 30 -11.97 10.46 5.07
N THR A 31 -10.91 9.92 5.65
CA THR A 31 -10.65 10.03 7.09
C THR A 31 -10.45 11.50 7.49
N MET A 32 -9.66 12.25 6.72
CA MET A 32 -9.47 13.68 6.91
C MET A 32 -10.78 14.46 6.75
N ALA A 33 -11.62 14.12 5.77
CA ALA A 33 -12.92 14.77 5.59
C ALA A 33 -13.84 14.55 6.80
N ILE A 34 -13.90 13.34 7.34
CA ILE A 34 -14.69 13.02 8.54
C ILE A 34 -14.21 13.84 9.74
N LEU A 35 -12.89 13.90 9.96
CA LEU A 35 -12.30 14.70 11.03
C LEU A 35 -12.58 16.20 10.85
N PHE A 36 -12.51 16.70 9.62
CA PHE A 36 -12.83 18.10 9.30
C PHE A 36 -14.29 18.44 9.55
N ILE A 37 -15.23 17.52 9.25
CA ILE A 37 -16.64 17.68 9.59
C ILE A 37 -16.81 17.80 11.11
N GLY A 38 -16.13 16.95 11.89
CA GLY A 38 -16.14 17.04 13.35
C GLY A 38 -15.64 18.40 13.85
N LEU A 39 -14.53 18.89 13.28
CA LEU A 39 -14.00 20.21 13.58
C LEU A 39 -15.00 21.32 13.25
N TYR A 40 -15.61 21.28 12.07
CA TYR A 40 -16.61 22.26 11.65
C TYR A 40 -17.80 22.32 12.62
N LEU A 41 -18.29 21.16 13.08
CA LEU A 41 -19.36 21.10 14.07
C LEU A 41 -18.98 21.73 15.42
N ILE A 42 -17.73 21.61 15.85
CA ILE A 42 -17.22 22.28 17.05
C ILE A 42 -17.27 23.80 16.89
N PHE A 43 -16.79 24.33 15.76
CA PHE A 43 -16.84 25.77 15.47
C PHE A 43 -18.27 26.31 15.33
N TYR A 44 -19.16 25.52 14.73
CA TYR A 44 -20.59 25.82 14.71
C TYR A 44 -21.17 25.93 16.13
N ARG A 45 -20.81 24.99 17.02
CA ARG A 45 -21.26 25.02 18.42
C ARG A 45 -20.72 26.23 19.19
N PHE A 46 -19.49 26.68 18.93
CA PHE A 46 -18.96 27.91 19.54
C PHE A 46 -19.75 29.15 19.13
N ASN A 47 -20.12 29.27 17.85
CA ASN A 47 -20.97 30.37 17.41
C ASN A 47 -22.35 30.34 18.09
N PHE A 48 -22.95 29.16 18.22
CA PHE A 48 -24.21 29.00 18.95
C PHE A 48 -24.10 29.41 20.42
N LEU A 49 -23.02 29.03 21.10
CA LEU A 49 -22.77 29.39 22.49
C LEU A 49 -22.63 30.92 22.68
N GLY A 50 -21.97 31.61 21.75
CA GLY A 50 -21.90 33.07 21.78
C GLY A 50 -23.28 33.73 21.75
N ASN A 51 -24.21 33.16 20.97
CA ASN A 51 -25.59 33.66 20.89
C ASN A 51 -26.36 33.38 22.19
N GLU A 52 -26.19 32.20 22.81
CA GLU A 52 -26.80 31.86 24.10
C GLU A 52 -26.31 32.77 25.23
N LEU A 53 -25.06 33.25 25.15
CA LEU A 53 -24.49 34.22 26.10
C LEU A 53 -24.96 35.66 25.84
N GLY A 54 -25.75 35.90 24.78
CA GLY A 54 -26.29 37.21 24.44
C GLY A 54 -25.27 38.16 23.82
N PHE A 55 -24.17 37.64 23.25
CA PHE A 55 -23.21 38.49 22.55
C PHE A 55 -23.80 39.07 21.28
N GLU A 56 -23.61 40.38 21.08
CA GLU A 56 -23.96 41.06 19.85
C GLU A 56 -23.14 40.52 18.66
N ALA A 57 -23.68 40.66 17.45
CA ALA A 57 -23.05 40.11 16.24
C ALA A 57 -21.63 40.66 15.96
N ASP A 58 -21.32 41.88 16.42
CA ASP A 58 -20.01 42.54 16.27
C ASP A 58 -19.07 42.27 17.47
N HIS A 59 -19.44 41.34 18.36
CA HIS A 59 -18.62 41.02 19.51
C HIS A 59 -17.32 40.32 19.07
N ARG A 60 -16.18 40.76 19.65
CA ARG A 60 -14.81 40.23 19.36
C ARG A 60 -14.68 38.70 19.46
N PHE A 61 -15.58 38.05 20.20
CA PHE A 61 -15.66 36.59 20.27
C PHE A 61 -15.85 35.96 18.89
N TYR A 62 -16.77 36.45 18.06
CA TYR A 62 -17.05 35.87 16.75
C TYR A 62 -15.90 36.08 15.78
N GLU A 63 -15.25 37.24 15.84
CA GLU A 63 -14.02 37.51 15.10
C GLU A 63 -12.92 36.52 15.48
N PHE A 64 -12.67 36.33 16.78
CA PHE A 64 -11.71 35.34 17.25
C PHE A 64 -12.04 33.93 16.77
N VAL A 65 -13.29 33.48 16.92
CA VAL A 65 -13.73 32.14 16.48
C VAL A 65 -13.52 31.96 14.96
N ARG A 66 -13.82 32.99 14.16
CA ARG A 66 -13.62 32.98 12.71
C ARG A 66 -12.13 32.90 12.35
N GLU A 67 -11.29 33.71 12.98
CA GLU A 67 -9.84 33.67 12.76
C GLU A 67 -9.25 32.31 13.11
N GLN A 68 -9.65 31.73 14.25
CA GLN A 68 -9.22 30.39 14.64
C GLN A 68 -9.69 29.32 13.63
N PHE A 69 -10.93 29.42 13.13
CA PHE A 69 -11.44 28.50 12.12
C PHE A 69 -10.61 28.55 10.83
N VAL A 70 -10.24 29.75 10.36
CA VAL A 70 -9.41 29.91 9.15
C VAL A 70 -8.02 29.32 9.36
N ILE A 71 -7.36 29.63 10.47
CA ILE A 71 -6.01 29.13 10.78
C ILE A 71 -6.02 27.60 10.85
N ILE A 72 -6.94 27.02 11.62
CA ILE A 72 -7.01 25.57 11.80
C ILE A 72 -7.41 24.88 10.49
N SER A 73 -8.32 25.47 9.69
CA SER A 73 -8.67 24.90 8.38
C SER A 73 -7.47 24.87 7.42
N ALA A 74 -6.65 25.92 7.41
CA ALA A 74 -5.42 25.95 6.61
C ALA A 74 -4.40 24.89 7.08
N LEU A 75 -4.21 24.73 8.39
CA LEU A 75 -3.38 23.67 8.97
C LEU A 75 -3.91 22.29 8.61
N PHE A 76 -5.22 22.10 8.68
CA PHE A 76 -5.87 20.83 8.37
C PHE A 76 -5.71 20.45 6.89
N LEU A 77 -5.86 21.41 5.97
CA LEU A 77 -5.61 21.20 4.55
C LEU A 77 -4.14 20.84 4.30
N GLY A 78 -3.19 21.56 4.94
CA GLY A 78 -1.77 21.24 4.88
C GLY A 78 -1.44 19.84 5.39
N ALA A 79 -2.06 19.44 6.51
CA ALA A 79 -1.93 18.10 7.08
C ALA A 79 -2.49 17.02 6.14
N ALA A 80 -3.66 17.25 5.52
CA ALA A 80 -4.26 16.30 4.59
C ALA A 80 -3.41 16.09 3.32
N LEU A 81 -2.84 17.16 2.76
CA LEU A 81 -1.97 17.09 1.58
C LEU A 81 -0.64 16.40 1.91
N SER A 82 0.00 16.80 3.01
CA SER A 82 1.28 16.22 3.44
C SER A 82 1.15 14.75 3.83
N SER A 83 0.11 14.37 4.58
CA SER A 83 -0.14 12.97 4.92
C SER A 83 -0.45 12.14 3.69
N SER A 84 -1.22 12.66 2.74
CA SER A 84 -1.50 11.98 1.46
C SER A 84 -0.22 11.74 0.67
N LEU A 85 0.70 12.72 0.62
CA LEU A 85 1.99 12.57 -0.05
C LEU A 85 2.85 11.50 0.61
N VAL A 86 2.99 11.55 1.94
CA VAL A 86 3.75 10.55 2.72
C VAL A 86 3.17 9.16 2.50
N LEU A 87 1.84 9.02 2.57
CA LEU A 87 1.15 7.76 2.38
C LEU A 87 1.30 7.23 0.95
N ALA A 88 1.26 8.10 -0.06
CA ALA A 88 1.47 7.71 -1.45
C ALA A 88 2.89 7.18 -1.67
N VAL A 89 3.90 7.86 -1.15
CA VAL A 89 5.30 7.42 -1.20
C VAL A 89 5.45 6.08 -0.49
N TYR A 90 4.92 5.95 0.73
CA TYR A 90 4.95 4.69 1.47
C TYR A 90 4.24 3.55 0.71
N ALA A 91 3.08 3.82 0.11
CA ALA A 91 2.32 2.85 -0.66
C ALA A 91 3.07 2.39 -1.93
N VAL A 92 3.88 3.24 -2.56
CA VAL A 92 4.79 2.82 -3.66
C VAL A 92 5.79 1.77 -3.15
N PHE A 93 6.47 2.04 -2.03
CA PHE A 93 7.44 1.09 -1.47
C PHE A 93 6.78 -0.22 -1.03
N LEU A 94 5.64 -0.12 -0.33
CA LEU A 94 4.91 -1.28 0.16
C LEU A 94 4.39 -2.14 -1.01
N SER A 95 3.77 -1.51 -2.01
CA SER A 95 3.25 -2.21 -3.18
C SER A 95 4.36 -2.85 -4.01
N HIS A 96 5.57 -2.26 -4.07
CA HIS A 96 6.72 -2.87 -4.72
C HIS A 96 7.13 -4.20 -4.05
N ARG A 97 7.22 -4.20 -2.72
CA ARG A 97 7.58 -5.38 -1.90
C ARG A 97 6.53 -6.50 -1.98
N ILE A 98 5.29 -6.18 -2.35
CA ILE A 98 4.19 -7.13 -2.55
C ILE A 98 4.16 -7.64 -4.00
N ALA A 99 4.19 -6.73 -4.98
CA ALA A 99 4.03 -7.05 -6.39
C ALA A 99 5.22 -7.82 -6.97
N GLY A 100 6.44 -7.54 -6.49
CA GLY A 100 7.66 -8.21 -6.95
C GLY A 100 7.60 -9.74 -6.80
N PRO A 101 7.37 -10.27 -5.59
CA PRO A 101 7.17 -11.70 -5.34
C PRO A 101 6.09 -12.36 -6.19
N LEU A 102 4.93 -11.70 -6.30
CA LEU A 102 3.79 -12.23 -7.02
C LEU A 102 4.07 -12.31 -8.54
N GLU A 103 4.71 -11.30 -9.11
CA GLU A 103 5.09 -11.33 -10.53
C GLU A 103 6.19 -12.37 -10.79
N ASN A 104 7.16 -12.53 -9.88
CA ASN A 104 8.16 -13.60 -9.96
C ASN A 104 7.48 -14.97 -9.96
N LEU A 105 6.57 -15.22 -9.02
CA LEU A 105 5.85 -16.49 -8.92
C LEU A 105 5.01 -16.77 -10.18
N LYS A 106 4.32 -15.75 -10.72
CA LYS A 106 3.59 -15.85 -11.99
C LYS A 106 4.49 -16.23 -13.15
N ILE A 107 5.70 -15.67 -13.23
CA ILE A 107 6.69 -16.04 -14.25
C ILE A 107 7.12 -17.50 -14.08
N ARG A 108 7.34 -17.96 -12.85
CA ARG A 108 7.72 -19.37 -12.58
C ARG A 108 6.61 -20.36 -12.94
N PHE A 109 5.35 -20.04 -12.63
CA PHE A 109 4.22 -20.85 -13.08
C PHE A 109 4.14 -20.96 -14.61
N LYS A 110 4.44 -19.87 -15.34
CA LYS A 110 4.50 -19.92 -16.81
C LYS A 110 5.66 -20.79 -17.30
N GLN A 111 6.82 -20.71 -16.66
CA GLN A 111 8.00 -21.50 -17.02
C GLN A 111 7.78 -23.01 -16.78
N LEU A 112 6.98 -23.37 -15.78
CA LEU A 112 6.68 -24.77 -15.47
C LEU A 112 5.99 -25.52 -16.61
N LYS A 113 5.33 -24.82 -17.54
CA LYS A 113 4.72 -25.43 -18.73
C LYS A 113 5.74 -26.01 -19.71
N ALA A 114 6.96 -25.51 -19.71
CA ALA A 114 7.97 -25.82 -20.72
C ALA A 114 9.31 -26.30 -20.12
N ASN A 115 9.46 -26.29 -18.80
CA ASN A 115 10.71 -26.60 -18.12
C ASN A 115 10.46 -27.58 -16.97
N ALA A 116 11.49 -28.36 -16.65
CA ALA A 116 11.47 -29.27 -15.51
C ALA A 116 11.19 -28.51 -14.18
N PRO A 117 10.45 -29.12 -13.23
CA PRO A 117 10.13 -28.51 -11.94
C PRO A 117 11.35 -27.94 -11.21
N LYS A 118 12.47 -28.66 -11.21
CA LYS A 118 13.72 -28.23 -10.56
C LYS A 118 14.24 -26.87 -11.04
N ASN A 119 14.01 -26.51 -12.30
CA ASN A 119 14.47 -25.26 -12.90
C ASN A 119 13.52 -24.07 -12.62
N CYS A 120 12.36 -24.33 -12.03
CA CYS A 120 11.32 -23.33 -11.80
C CYS A 120 11.27 -22.82 -10.36
N LYS A 121 12.14 -23.32 -9.46
CA LYS A 121 12.23 -22.85 -8.07
C LYS A 121 12.45 -21.34 -7.98
N THR A 122 12.00 -20.75 -6.87
CA THR A 122 12.08 -19.31 -6.64
C THR A 122 12.56 -18.95 -5.24
N CYS A 123 13.14 -17.77 -5.11
CA CYS A 123 13.47 -17.16 -3.85
C CYS A 123 13.14 -15.67 -3.94
N PHE A 124 12.47 -15.14 -2.92
CA PHE A 124 12.12 -13.73 -2.84
C PHE A 124 13.23 -12.93 -2.14
N ARG A 125 13.25 -11.61 -2.34
CA ARG A 125 14.29 -10.77 -1.73
C ARG A 125 14.03 -10.69 -0.23
N LYS A 126 15.09 -10.48 0.57
CA LYS A 126 15.00 -10.42 2.05
C LYS A 126 13.88 -9.52 2.58
N ASP A 127 13.65 -8.38 1.95
CA ASP A 127 12.64 -7.42 2.38
C ASP A 127 11.27 -7.66 1.72
N ASP A 128 11.13 -8.60 0.80
CA ASP A 128 9.86 -8.85 0.15
C ASP A 128 8.86 -9.55 1.08
N PHE A 129 7.57 -9.48 0.74
CA PHE A 129 6.54 -10.27 1.44
C PHE A 129 6.50 -11.72 0.91
N PHE A 130 5.78 -12.58 1.64
CA PHE A 130 5.42 -13.94 1.21
C PHE A 130 6.58 -14.96 1.10
N HIS A 131 7.61 -14.86 1.96
CA HIS A 131 8.69 -15.85 1.99
C HIS A 131 8.19 -17.30 2.20
N ASP A 132 7.20 -17.49 3.08
CA ASP A 132 6.58 -18.80 3.32
C ASP A 132 5.90 -19.36 2.07
N LEU A 133 5.34 -18.49 1.22
CA LEU A 133 4.75 -18.89 -0.06
C LEU A 133 5.82 -19.38 -1.04
N ALA A 134 6.99 -18.75 -1.09
CA ALA A 134 8.11 -19.24 -1.88
C ALA A 134 8.60 -20.60 -1.38
N SER A 135 8.67 -20.80 -0.06
CA SER A 135 9.03 -22.10 0.52
C SER A 135 8.02 -23.17 0.12
N ALA A 136 6.74 -22.95 0.38
CA ALA A 136 5.68 -23.90 0.05
C ALA A 136 5.63 -24.24 -1.46
N TYR A 137 5.87 -23.24 -2.32
CA TYR A 137 6.00 -23.45 -3.76
C TYR A 137 7.18 -24.36 -4.11
N ASN A 138 8.36 -24.11 -3.54
CA ASN A 138 9.54 -24.92 -3.79
C ASN A 138 9.38 -26.35 -3.27
N ASP A 139 8.77 -26.53 -2.09
CA ASP A 139 8.48 -27.84 -1.50
C ASP A 139 7.52 -28.64 -2.38
N HIS A 140 6.51 -27.97 -2.96
CA HIS A 140 5.61 -28.59 -3.93
C HIS A 140 6.37 -29.06 -5.18
N LEU A 141 7.26 -28.24 -5.75
CA LEU A 141 8.07 -28.63 -6.91
C LEU A 141 9.00 -29.82 -6.59
N ASP A 142 9.55 -29.87 -5.39
CA ASP A 142 10.38 -31.01 -4.94
C ASP A 142 9.57 -32.30 -4.86
N ASN A 143 8.33 -32.23 -4.36
CA ASN A 143 7.44 -33.39 -4.32
C ASN A 143 7.04 -33.85 -5.72
N VAL A 144 6.71 -32.94 -6.63
CA VAL A 144 6.39 -33.27 -8.02
C VAL A 144 7.59 -33.92 -8.72
N GLN A 145 8.80 -33.39 -8.51
CA GLN A 145 10.02 -33.97 -9.08
C GLN A 145 10.26 -35.39 -8.54
N LYS A 146 10.15 -35.61 -7.23
CA LYS A 146 10.30 -36.94 -6.61
C LYS A 146 9.31 -37.96 -7.18
N LEU A 147 8.04 -37.57 -7.36
CA LEU A 147 7.02 -38.45 -7.91
C LEU A 147 7.32 -38.81 -9.38
N HIS A 148 7.75 -37.84 -10.18
CA HIS A 148 8.16 -38.07 -11.57
C HIS A 148 9.38 -38.99 -11.67
N ASP A 149 10.40 -38.78 -10.82
CA ASP A 149 11.60 -39.60 -10.81
C ASP A 149 11.29 -41.05 -10.41
N LYS A 150 10.38 -41.26 -9.44
CA LYS A 150 9.93 -42.59 -9.03
C LYS A 150 9.21 -43.32 -10.16
N ALA A 151 8.25 -42.66 -10.82
CA ALA A 151 7.49 -43.26 -11.93
C ALA A 151 8.41 -43.73 -13.07
N ARG A 152 9.47 -42.97 -13.38
CA ARG A 152 10.45 -43.32 -14.41
C ARG A 152 11.30 -44.55 -14.04
N ILE A 153 11.61 -44.74 -12.76
CA ILE A 153 12.37 -45.91 -12.29
C ILE A 153 11.51 -47.17 -12.41
N ASP A 154 10.24 -47.08 -12.02
CA ASP A 154 9.29 -48.19 -12.07
C ASP A 154 9.08 -48.65 -13.55
N GLU A 155 8.95 -47.74 -14.51
CA GLU A 155 8.84 -48.07 -15.95
C GLU A 155 10.12 -48.68 -16.57
N SER A 156 11.29 -48.50 -15.95
CA SER A 156 12.56 -49.05 -16.45
C SER A 156 12.90 -50.43 -15.89
N SER A 157 12.08 -50.94 -14.97
CA SER A 157 12.27 -52.20 -14.26
C SER A 157 11.36 -53.33 -14.75
N ASP A 158 10.40 -53.03 -15.63
CA ASP A 158 9.54 -53.95 -16.38
C ASP A 158 10.05 -54.15 -17.82
#